data_AF-W5WEV2-F1
#
_entry.id   AF-W5WEV2-F1
#
_cell.length_a   1.000
_cell.length_b   1.000
_cell.length_c   1.000
_cell.angle_alpha   90.00
_cell.angle_beta   90.00
_cell.angle_gamma   90.00
#
_symmetry.space_group_name_H-M   'P 1'
#
loop_
_entity.id
_entity.type
_entity.pdbx_description
1 polymer ?
#
loop_
_entity_poly.entity_id
_entity_poly.type
_entity_poly.pdbx_seq_one_letter_code
_entity_poly.pdbx_strand_id
1 'polypeptide(L)'
;MPDVRFGPELIERLLGYLVSEITGCLGAGLHTERRLVRAVGGTERLDQAQWELGVGPVIDAAGDEDVVRTADLAGDRRWPELAGLTGADGVGVVAVPGSWDEKGPVLLTVYLDHEPKEDDLRVIERVEPVLATAAAVVEFCADEVVRADQMVTMVQHRRVIEQAKGLVMAASGVHSGTAFQTLVRASQHFNVKLNELATALVEQVGGAPVTEQEPEAGPGTAAPGRRAREAAERTWLALRR
;
A
#
# COMPACT_ATOMS: atom_id res chain seq x y z
N MET A 1 30.97 -1.43 13.99
CA MET A 1 29.94 -2.11 13.18
C MET A 1 29.86 -1.37 11.86
N PRO A 2 29.89 -2.06 10.71
CA PRO A 2 29.69 -1.38 9.43
C PRO A 2 28.30 -0.75 9.42
N ASP A 3 28.25 0.49 8.96
CA ASP A 3 27.05 1.30 8.80
C ASP A 3 26.14 0.58 7.79
N VAL A 4 25.08 -0.07 8.27
CA VAL A 4 24.14 -0.79 7.41
C VAL A 4 23.30 0.27 6.71
N ARG A 5 23.73 0.67 5.51
CA ARG A 5 22.88 1.43 4.61
C ARG A 5 21.80 0.47 4.10
N PHE A 6 20.58 0.62 4.60
CA PHE A 6 19.41 -0.04 4.02
C PHE A 6 19.06 0.65 2.71
N GLY A 7 19.72 0.23 1.64
CA GLY A 7 19.48 0.73 0.30
C GLY A 7 18.43 -0.09 -0.46
N PRO A 8 18.25 0.18 -1.76
CA PRO A 8 17.34 -0.59 -2.63
C PRO A 8 17.61 -2.11 -2.65
N GLU A 9 18.78 -2.54 -2.20
CA GLU A 9 19.16 -3.95 -2.03
C GLU A 9 18.29 -4.67 -1.00
N LEU A 10 17.73 -3.96 -0.01
CA LEU A 10 16.79 -4.56 0.96
C LEU A 10 15.52 -5.04 0.25
N ILE A 11 14.94 -4.19 -0.59
CA ILE A 11 13.70 -4.49 -1.32
C ILE A 11 13.95 -5.66 -2.26
N GLU A 12 15.06 -5.64 -3.01
CA GLU A 12 15.44 -6.73 -3.91
C GLU A 12 15.61 -8.06 -3.16
N ARG A 13 16.25 -8.06 -1.99
CA ARG A 13 16.38 -9.28 -1.15
C ARG A 13 15.04 -9.80 -0.64
N LEU A 14 14.13 -8.90 -0.24
CA LEU A 14 12.81 -9.29 0.23
C LEU A 14 11.95 -9.85 -0.91
N LEU A 15 12.01 -9.24 -2.11
CA LEU A 15 11.38 -9.78 -3.32
C LEU A 15 11.99 -11.14 -3.70
N GLY A 16 13.31 -11.28 -3.63
CA GLY A 16 13.98 -12.57 -3.87
C GLY A 16 13.56 -13.65 -2.87
N TYR A 17 13.39 -13.29 -1.59
CA TYR A 17 12.84 -14.20 -0.58
C TYR A 17 11.41 -14.63 -0.93
N LEU A 18 10.53 -13.67 -1.26
CA LEU A 18 9.16 -13.96 -1.69
C LEU A 18 9.11 -14.93 -2.87
N VAL A 19 9.90 -14.67 -3.92
CA VAL A 19 10.00 -15.54 -5.10
C VAL A 19 10.48 -16.94 -4.73
N SER A 20 11.42 -17.06 -3.78
CA SER A 20 11.95 -18.36 -3.34
C SER A 20 10.97 -19.20 -2.50
N GLU A 21 10.01 -18.56 -1.84
CA GLU A 21 9.01 -19.24 -0.99
C GLU A 21 7.82 -19.77 -1.80
N ILE A 22 7.60 -19.26 -3.01
CA ILE A 22 6.47 -19.63 -3.87
C ILE A 22 6.99 -20.49 -5.04
N THR A 23 6.65 -21.78 -5.03
CA THR A 23 7.01 -22.69 -6.12
C THR A 23 6.27 -22.29 -7.41
N GLY A 24 6.99 -22.12 -8.51
CA GLY A 24 6.38 -21.66 -9.77
C GLY A 24 6.24 -20.13 -9.87
N CYS A 25 6.82 -19.38 -8.94
CA CYS A 25 6.90 -17.93 -9.05
C CYS A 25 7.85 -17.52 -10.19
N LEU A 26 7.30 -16.79 -11.16
CA LEU A 26 8.02 -16.23 -12.30
C LEU A 26 8.75 -14.95 -11.93
N GLY A 27 8.19 -14.17 -11.01
CA GLY A 27 8.77 -12.92 -10.57
C GLY A 27 7.84 -12.10 -9.70
N ALA A 28 8.39 -11.06 -9.09
CA ALA A 28 7.65 -10.12 -8.27
C ALA A 28 8.17 -8.69 -8.45
N GLY A 29 7.27 -7.72 -8.41
CA GLY A 29 7.56 -6.29 -8.57
C GLY A 29 6.92 -5.46 -7.46
N LEU A 30 7.62 -4.42 -7.02
CA LEU A 30 7.12 -3.44 -6.06
C LEU A 30 7.04 -2.07 -6.71
N HIS A 31 5.88 -1.43 -6.64
CA HIS A 31 5.60 -0.12 -7.23
C HIS A 31 5.27 0.91 -6.16
N THR A 32 5.65 2.17 -6.39
CA THR A 32 5.20 3.35 -5.64
C THR A 32 4.89 4.47 -6.61
N GLU A 33 3.86 5.29 -6.37
CA GLU A 33 3.49 6.41 -7.26
C GLU A 33 3.39 6.03 -8.77
N ARG A 34 2.95 4.80 -9.09
CA ARG A 34 2.90 4.25 -10.47
C ARG A 34 4.27 4.07 -11.13
N ARG A 35 5.33 4.00 -10.33
CA ARG A 35 6.69 3.73 -10.74
C ARG A 35 7.16 2.41 -10.14
N LEU A 36 7.76 1.58 -10.98
CA LEU A 36 8.45 0.38 -10.51
C LEU A 36 9.67 0.78 -9.66
N VAL A 37 9.65 0.40 -8.38
CA VAL A 37 10.77 0.58 -7.46
C VAL A 37 11.83 -0.47 -7.75
N ARG A 38 11.42 -1.75 -7.69
CA ARG A 38 12.27 -2.92 -7.95
C ARG A 38 11.42 -4.11 -8.39
N ALA A 39 12.03 -5.00 -9.15
CA ALA A 39 11.46 -6.29 -9.51
C ALA A 39 12.55 -7.37 -9.54
N VAL A 40 12.11 -8.62 -9.45
CA VAL A 40 12.93 -9.82 -9.56
C VAL A 40 12.19 -10.79 -10.49
N GLY A 41 12.92 -11.51 -11.34
CA GLY A 41 12.36 -12.56 -12.20
C GLY A 41 12.01 -12.14 -13.64
N GLY A 42 12.25 -10.88 -14.02
CA GLY A 42 12.11 -10.46 -15.42
C GLY A 42 10.68 -10.09 -15.85
N THR A 43 9.78 -9.84 -14.90
CA THR A 43 8.36 -9.55 -15.12
C THR A 43 8.07 -8.05 -15.27
N GLU A 44 9.10 -7.19 -15.29
CA GLU A 44 8.97 -5.74 -15.38
C GLU A 44 8.21 -5.30 -16.64
N ARG A 45 8.39 -6.05 -17.73
CA ARG A 45 7.73 -5.77 -19.01
C ARG A 45 6.21 -5.96 -18.93
N LEU A 46 5.74 -6.91 -18.12
CA LEU A 46 4.31 -7.17 -17.92
C LEU A 46 3.68 -6.06 -17.09
N ASP A 47 4.37 -5.61 -16.04
CA ASP A 47 3.94 -4.45 -15.25
C ASP A 47 3.90 -3.18 -16.11
N GLN A 48 4.97 -2.92 -16.87
CA GLN A 48 5.08 -1.75 -17.74
C GLN A 48 3.94 -1.72 -18.76
N ALA A 49 3.63 -2.85 -19.40
CA ALA A 49 2.55 -2.93 -20.38
C ALA A 49 1.18 -2.60 -19.77
N GLN A 50 0.89 -3.06 -18.56
CA GLN A 50 -0.37 -2.73 -17.86
C GLN A 50 -0.48 -1.23 -17.56
N TRP A 51 0.60 -0.60 -17.11
CA TRP A 51 0.65 0.85 -16.90
C TRP A 51 0.48 1.64 -18.20
N GLU A 52 1.10 1.20 -19.30
CA GLU A 52 1.01 1.86 -20.60
C GLU A 52 -0.39 1.73 -21.21
N LEU A 53 -1.03 0.57 -21.08
CA LEU A 53 -2.39 0.32 -21.56
C LEU A 53 -3.45 0.91 -20.63
N GLY A 54 -3.11 1.16 -19.36
CA GLY A 54 -4.03 1.66 -18.36
C GLY A 54 -5.10 0.64 -17.94
N VAL A 55 -4.86 -0.65 -18.17
CA VAL A 55 -5.73 -1.77 -17.75
C VAL A 55 -4.89 -2.93 -17.21
N GLY A 56 -5.48 -3.75 -16.36
CA GLY A 56 -4.84 -4.95 -15.82
C GLY A 56 -4.95 -5.05 -14.30
N PRO A 57 -4.56 -6.19 -13.72
CA PRO A 57 -4.62 -6.40 -12.27
C PRO A 57 -3.82 -5.35 -11.49
N VAL A 58 -2.71 -4.87 -12.04
CA VAL A 58 -1.90 -3.79 -11.44
C VAL A 58 -2.69 -2.49 -11.31
N ILE A 59 -3.47 -2.16 -12.34
CA ILE A 59 -4.22 -0.91 -12.42
C ILE A 59 -5.44 -0.97 -11.52
N ASP A 60 -6.17 -2.08 -11.57
CA ASP A 60 -7.37 -2.29 -10.76
C ASP A 60 -6.99 -2.32 -9.26
N ALA A 61 -5.93 -3.04 -8.89
CA ALA A 61 -5.47 -3.09 -7.49
C ALA A 61 -5.00 -1.72 -6.99
N ALA A 62 -4.30 -0.94 -7.83
CA ALA A 62 -3.88 0.42 -7.47
C ALA A 62 -5.06 1.40 -7.35
N GLY A 63 -6.13 1.20 -8.11
CA GLY A 63 -7.31 2.06 -8.10
C GLY A 63 -8.26 1.76 -6.94
N ASP A 64 -8.57 0.48 -6.74
CA ASP A 64 -9.59 0.04 -5.79
C ASP A 64 -9.04 -0.18 -4.37
N GLU A 65 -7.71 -0.31 -4.25
CA GLU A 65 -7.00 -0.80 -3.05
C GLU A 65 -7.51 -2.16 -2.55
N ASP A 66 -7.89 -3.02 -3.49
CA ASP A 66 -8.27 -4.41 -3.22
C ASP A 66 -7.27 -5.38 -3.88
N VAL A 67 -7.12 -6.57 -3.28
CA VAL A 67 -6.30 -7.63 -3.86
C VAL A 67 -6.95 -8.11 -5.16
N VAL A 68 -6.20 -8.01 -6.26
CA VAL A 68 -6.64 -8.50 -7.57
C VAL A 68 -5.82 -9.71 -7.96
N ARG A 69 -6.48 -10.77 -8.40
CA ARG A 69 -5.82 -11.97 -8.92
C ARG A 69 -6.45 -12.45 -10.22
N THR A 70 -5.64 -13.13 -11.04
CA THR A 70 -6.08 -13.82 -12.25
C THR A 70 -5.27 -15.09 -12.47
N ALA A 71 -5.89 -16.10 -13.09
CA ALA A 71 -5.25 -17.36 -13.45
C ALA A 71 -4.52 -17.28 -14.81
N ASP A 72 -4.89 -16.31 -15.64
CA ASP A 72 -4.36 -16.15 -17.00
C ASP A 72 -4.48 -14.68 -17.40
N LEU A 73 -3.37 -13.96 -17.33
CA LEU A 73 -3.30 -12.53 -17.60
C LEU A 73 -3.75 -12.19 -19.04
N ALA A 74 -3.38 -12.99 -20.03
CA ALA A 74 -3.79 -12.77 -21.42
C ALA A 74 -5.25 -13.19 -21.67
N GLY A 75 -5.71 -14.24 -20.98
CA GLY A 75 -7.05 -14.79 -21.16
C GLY A 75 -8.17 -14.09 -20.37
N ASP A 76 -7.83 -13.18 -19.45
CA ASP A 76 -8.82 -12.57 -18.56
C ASP A 76 -9.71 -11.55 -19.29
N ARG A 77 -11.03 -11.83 -19.28
CA ARG A 77 -12.02 -11.01 -19.99
C ARG A 77 -12.24 -9.62 -19.37
N ARG A 78 -11.73 -9.39 -18.15
CA ARG A 78 -11.73 -8.05 -17.54
C ARG A 78 -10.79 -7.08 -18.27
N TRP A 79 -9.73 -7.59 -18.90
CA TRP A 79 -8.71 -6.78 -19.56
C TRP A 79 -8.37 -7.35 -20.95
N PRO A 80 -9.32 -7.37 -21.89
CA PRO A 80 -9.14 -7.97 -23.21
C PRO A 80 -7.98 -7.36 -24.02
N GLU A 81 -7.54 -6.15 -23.68
CA GLU A 81 -6.40 -5.46 -24.28
C GLU A 81 -5.06 -6.18 -24.00
N LEU A 82 -4.98 -7.00 -22.94
CA LEU A 82 -3.79 -7.76 -22.57
C LEU A 82 -3.63 -9.07 -23.36
N ALA A 83 -4.63 -9.50 -24.13
CA ALA A 83 -4.61 -10.80 -24.83
C ALA A 83 -3.48 -10.96 -25.86
N GLY A 84 -2.91 -9.87 -26.37
CA GLY A 84 -1.77 -9.90 -27.30
C GLY A 84 -0.41 -9.72 -26.63
N LEU A 85 -0.37 -9.61 -25.29
CA LEU A 85 0.86 -9.30 -24.57
C LEU A 85 1.79 -10.51 -24.55
N THR A 86 2.96 -10.36 -25.18
CA THR A 86 3.95 -11.43 -25.25
C THR A 86 4.41 -11.83 -23.85
N GLY A 87 4.28 -13.13 -23.54
CA GLY A 87 4.67 -13.69 -22.24
C GLY A 87 3.61 -13.56 -21.14
N ALA A 88 2.38 -13.16 -21.47
CA ALA A 88 1.25 -13.13 -20.53
C ALA A 88 0.36 -14.39 -20.62
N ASP A 89 0.53 -15.22 -21.65
CA ASP A 89 -0.29 -16.42 -21.89
C ASP A 89 -0.14 -17.44 -20.74
N GLY A 90 -1.24 -17.74 -20.05
CA GLY A 90 -1.27 -18.69 -18.95
C GLY A 90 -0.53 -18.23 -17.69
N VAL A 91 -0.19 -16.94 -17.61
CA VAL A 91 0.49 -16.37 -16.44
C VAL A 91 -0.53 -15.97 -15.39
N GLY A 92 -0.45 -16.60 -14.22
CA GLY A 92 -1.19 -16.17 -13.04
C GLY A 92 -0.60 -14.88 -12.47
N VAL A 93 -1.45 -13.99 -11.96
CA VAL A 93 -1.02 -12.74 -11.34
C VAL A 93 -1.76 -12.52 -10.04
N VAL A 94 -1.04 -12.03 -9.02
CA VAL A 94 -1.59 -11.46 -7.79
C VAL A 94 -1.03 -10.06 -7.63
N ALA A 95 -1.91 -9.06 -7.57
CA ALA A 95 -1.59 -7.67 -7.26
C ALA A 95 -2.19 -7.31 -5.90
N VAL A 96 -1.33 -6.94 -4.95
CA VAL A 96 -1.70 -6.61 -3.57
C VAL A 96 -1.35 -5.14 -3.31
N PRO A 97 -2.35 -4.30 -3.06
CA PRO A 97 -2.13 -2.92 -2.63
C PRO A 97 -1.78 -2.89 -1.14
N GLY A 98 -0.79 -2.07 -0.82
CA GLY A 98 -0.35 -1.73 0.53
C GLY A 98 -0.35 -0.23 0.72
N SER A 99 -1.09 0.29 1.69
CA SER A 99 -1.15 1.74 1.91
C SER A 99 0.06 2.21 2.70
N TRP A 100 0.65 3.35 2.29
CA TRP A 100 1.81 3.86 3.01
C TRP A 100 1.83 5.36 3.33
N ASP A 101 1.30 6.28 2.52
CA ASP A 101 1.26 7.70 2.89
C ASP A 101 0.33 8.52 1.99
N GLU A 102 0.39 9.86 2.05
CA GLU A 102 -0.35 10.80 1.19
C GLU A 102 -0.09 10.63 -0.33
N LYS A 103 0.97 9.92 -0.72
CA LYS A 103 1.42 9.77 -2.11
C LYS A 103 0.81 8.55 -2.81
N GLY A 104 0.12 7.68 -2.06
CA GLY A 104 -0.66 6.56 -2.58
C GLY A 104 -0.13 5.20 -2.15
N PRO A 105 -0.77 4.12 -2.65
CA PRO A 105 -0.40 2.77 -2.23
C PRO A 105 0.94 2.33 -2.83
N VAL A 106 1.74 1.66 -2.00
CA VAL A 106 2.72 0.67 -2.46
C VAL A 106 1.94 -0.47 -3.12
N LEU A 107 2.40 -1.00 -4.24
CA LEU A 107 1.74 -2.12 -4.89
C LEU A 107 2.73 -3.26 -5.10
N LEU A 108 2.44 -4.41 -4.52
CA LEU A 108 3.17 -5.65 -4.75
C LEU A 108 2.49 -6.44 -5.86
N THR A 109 3.28 -6.91 -6.82
CA THR A 109 2.84 -7.76 -7.92
C THR A 109 3.62 -9.06 -7.86
N VAL A 110 2.94 -10.19 -8.09
CA VAL A 110 3.53 -11.52 -8.13
C VAL A 110 2.99 -12.25 -9.34
N TYR A 111 3.88 -12.81 -10.13
CA TYR A 111 3.59 -13.53 -11.36
C TYR A 111 3.91 -15.01 -11.17
N LEU A 112 3.01 -15.89 -11.60
CA LEU A 112 3.06 -17.32 -11.37
C LEU A 112 2.91 -18.08 -12.68
N ASP A 113 3.55 -19.23 -12.81
CA ASP A 113 3.37 -20.17 -13.93
C ASP A 113 2.10 -21.04 -13.80
N HIS A 114 1.24 -20.69 -12.83
CA HIS A 114 0.02 -21.41 -12.49
C HIS A 114 -1.04 -20.46 -11.92
N GLU A 115 -2.28 -20.93 -11.82
CA GLU A 115 -3.36 -20.22 -11.15
C GLU A 115 -3.03 -19.95 -9.67
N PRO A 116 -3.15 -18.70 -9.17
CA PRO A 116 -2.87 -18.37 -7.78
C PRO A 116 -3.70 -19.19 -6.78
N LYS A 117 -3.02 -19.87 -5.85
CA LYS A 117 -3.63 -20.69 -4.80
C LYS A 117 -3.63 -19.96 -3.46
N GLU A 118 -4.38 -20.52 -2.52
CA GLU A 118 -4.48 -19.98 -1.17
C GLU A 118 -3.13 -19.96 -0.43
N ASP A 119 -2.27 -20.96 -0.65
CA ASP A 119 -0.95 -21.00 -0.04
C ASP A 119 -0.03 -19.90 -0.58
N ASP A 120 -0.15 -19.56 -1.87
CA ASP A 120 0.60 -18.44 -2.47
C ASP A 120 0.17 -17.12 -1.82
N LEU A 121 -1.14 -16.90 -1.69
CA LEU A 121 -1.69 -15.72 -1.03
C LEU A 121 -1.20 -15.59 0.41
N ARG A 122 -1.17 -16.67 1.19
CA ARG A 122 -0.66 -16.64 2.57
C ARG A 122 0.80 -16.21 2.65
N VAL A 123 1.62 -16.63 1.69
CA VAL A 123 3.01 -16.20 1.62
C VAL A 123 3.09 -14.72 1.28
N ILE A 124 2.30 -14.26 0.29
CA ILE A 124 2.25 -12.87 -0.14
C ILE A 124 1.78 -11.96 1.01
N GLU A 125 0.66 -12.27 1.67
CA GLU A 125 0.11 -11.53 2.81
C GLU A 125 1.07 -11.43 3.98
N ARG A 126 1.92 -12.44 4.19
CA ARG A 126 2.94 -12.43 5.24
C ARG A 126 4.11 -11.51 4.91
N VAL A 127 4.49 -11.40 3.63
CA VAL A 127 5.70 -10.67 3.20
C VAL A 127 5.38 -9.24 2.76
N GLU A 128 4.20 -8.99 2.19
CA GLU A 128 3.76 -7.67 1.73
C GLU A 128 3.96 -6.57 2.77
N PRO A 129 3.57 -6.74 4.06
CA PRO A 129 3.69 -5.65 5.02
C PRO A 129 5.14 -5.24 5.26
N VAL A 130 6.07 -6.21 5.18
CA VAL A 130 7.51 -5.99 5.33
C VAL A 130 8.07 -5.29 4.10
N LEU A 131 7.63 -5.66 2.90
CA LEU A 131 8.01 -5.00 1.65
C LEU A 131 7.51 -3.55 1.59
N ALA A 132 6.26 -3.31 1.98
CA ALA A 132 5.69 -1.96 2.07
C ALA A 132 6.49 -1.10 3.06
N THR A 133 6.79 -1.64 4.25
CA THR A 133 7.66 -0.94 5.23
C THR A 133 9.09 -0.75 4.73
N ALA A 134 9.63 -1.65 3.89
CA ALA A 134 10.96 -1.47 3.32
C ALA A 134 10.98 -0.35 2.25
N ALA A 135 10.02 -0.34 1.34
CA ALA A 135 9.86 0.73 0.34
C ALA A 135 9.76 2.10 1.01
N ALA A 136 8.95 2.14 2.04
CA ALA A 136 8.74 3.29 2.88
C ALA A 136 10.03 3.87 3.48
N VAL A 137 10.82 3.01 4.13
CA VAL A 137 12.11 3.39 4.71
C VAL A 137 13.07 3.85 3.63
N VAL A 138 13.14 3.14 2.50
CA VAL A 138 14.05 3.49 1.41
C VAL A 138 13.69 4.84 0.79
N GLU A 139 12.40 5.15 0.62
CA GLU A 139 11.95 6.43 0.08
C GLU A 139 12.29 7.60 1.01
N PHE A 140 12.01 7.49 2.32
CA PHE A 140 12.34 8.56 3.25
C PHE A 140 13.83 8.70 3.55
N CYS A 141 14.59 7.60 3.53
CA CYS A 141 16.04 7.62 3.73
C CYS A 141 16.81 8.07 2.48
N ALA A 142 16.15 8.25 1.34
CA ALA A 142 16.76 8.82 0.14
C ALA A 142 17.12 10.31 0.34
N ASP A 143 16.40 11.00 1.22
CA ASP A 143 16.78 12.31 1.76
C ASP A 143 17.58 12.10 3.06
N GLU A 144 18.72 12.79 3.20
CA GLU A 144 19.79 12.51 4.17
C GLU A 144 19.39 12.08 5.61
N VAL A 145 20.07 11.03 6.09
CA VAL A 145 20.20 10.56 7.50
C VAL A 145 18.93 10.70 8.35
N VAL A 146 17.93 9.91 8.03
CA VAL A 146 16.76 9.68 8.88
C VAL A 146 17.16 8.88 10.12
N ARG A 147 16.80 9.36 11.32
CA ARG A 147 17.06 8.68 12.61
C ARG A 147 16.02 7.58 12.85
N ALA A 148 16.37 6.53 13.61
CA ALA A 148 15.49 5.41 13.95
C ALA A 148 14.10 5.84 14.50
N ASP A 149 14.02 6.96 15.23
CA ASP A 149 12.75 7.49 15.76
C ASP A 149 11.77 7.95 14.67
N GLN A 150 12.26 8.45 13.54
CA GLN A 150 11.43 8.84 12.40
C GLN A 150 10.84 7.61 11.70
N MET A 151 11.58 6.50 11.69
CA MET A 151 11.12 5.21 11.15
C MET A 151 10.00 4.59 12.01
N VAL A 152 10.11 4.68 13.34
CA VAL A 152 9.04 4.24 14.26
C VAL A 152 7.78 5.09 14.07
N THR A 153 7.95 6.42 13.99
CA THR A 153 6.85 7.36 13.75
C THR A 153 6.10 7.06 12.46
N MET A 154 6.82 6.67 11.40
CA MET A 154 6.25 6.28 10.12
C MET A 154 5.36 5.03 10.20
N VAL A 155 5.81 3.97 10.88
CA VAL A 155 5.00 2.74 11.05
C VAL A 155 3.73 3.04 11.85
N GLN A 156 3.81 3.93 12.83
CA GLN A 156 2.63 4.37 13.61
C GLN A 156 1.62 5.16 12.75
N HIS A 157 2.10 6.01 11.83
CA HIS A 157 1.21 6.75 10.92
C HIS A 157 0.43 5.84 9.98
N ARG A 158 1.05 4.76 9.46
CA ARG A 158 0.35 3.75 8.64
C ARG A 158 -0.86 3.19 9.38
N ARG A 159 -0.67 2.81 10.65
CA ARG A 159 -1.73 2.17 11.44
C ARG A 159 -2.96 3.06 11.60
N VAL A 160 -2.76 4.33 11.94
CA VAL A 160 -3.89 5.25 12.19
C VAL A 160 -4.63 5.63 10.91
N ILE A 161 -3.92 5.73 9.78
CA ILE A 161 -4.53 5.95 8.46
C ILE A 161 -5.42 4.75 8.07
N GLU A 162 -4.94 3.52 8.26
CA GLU A 162 -5.74 2.32 7.98
C GLU A 162 -6.99 2.23 8.86
N GLN A 163 -6.89 2.59 10.15
CA GLN A 163 -8.06 2.69 11.04
C GLN A 163 -9.07 3.73 10.53
N ALA A 164 -8.60 4.93 10.19
CA ALA A 164 -9.45 5.99 9.63
C ALA A 164 -10.12 5.56 8.31
N LYS A 165 -9.39 4.86 7.44
CA LYS A 165 -9.92 4.31 6.19
C LYS A 165 -11.06 3.34 6.46
N GLY A 166 -10.88 2.42 7.42
CA GLY A 166 -11.94 1.52 7.88
C GLY A 166 -13.18 2.25 8.41
N LEU A 167 -13.00 3.37 9.13
CA LEU A 167 -14.12 4.20 9.57
C LEU A 167 -14.90 4.81 8.40
N VAL A 168 -14.21 5.30 7.37
CA VAL A 168 -14.85 5.86 6.16
C VAL A 168 -15.59 4.78 5.38
N MET A 169 -14.98 3.60 5.19
CA MET A 169 -15.62 2.45 4.55
C MET A 169 -16.91 2.07 5.27
N ALA A 170 -16.86 1.97 6.60
CA ALA A 170 -18.02 1.62 7.42
C ALA A 170 -19.12 2.70 7.39
N ALA A 171 -18.75 3.98 7.32
CA ALA A 171 -19.72 5.08 7.31
C ALA A 171 -20.41 5.26 5.95
N SER A 172 -19.69 5.04 4.84
CA SER A 172 -20.16 5.40 3.49
C SER A 172 -20.35 4.23 2.54
N GLY A 173 -20.02 3.00 2.94
CA GLY A 173 -20.22 1.79 2.12
C GLY A 173 -19.37 1.75 0.85
N VAL A 174 -18.21 2.41 0.86
CA VAL A 174 -17.27 2.48 -0.27
C VAL A 174 -16.10 1.53 -0.06
N HIS A 175 -15.45 1.12 -1.16
CA HIS A 175 -14.23 0.31 -1.12
C HIS A 175 -13.02 1.10 -0.58
N SER A 176 -11.96 0.37 -0.28
CA SER A 176 -10.73 0.87 0.37
C SER A 176 -10.14 2.09 -0.34
N GLY A 177 -9.95 2.02 -1.66
CA GLY A 177 -9.36 3.11 -2.45
C GLY A 177 -10.20 4.38 -2.45
N THR A 178 -11.53 4.26 -2.58
CA THR A 178 -12.43 5.42 -2.48
C THR A 178 -12.42 6.03 -1.07
N ALA A 179 -12.32 5.20 -0.03
CA ALA A 179 -12.18 5.67 1.35
C ALA A 179 -10.87 6.43 1.56
N PHE A 180 -9.74 5.88 1.11
CA PHE A 180 -8.44 6.54 1.19
C PHE A 180 -8.43 7.88 0.43
N GLN A 181 -8.93 7.91 -0.80
CA GLN A 181 -9.06 9.14 -1.60
C GLN A 181 -9.95 10.18 -0.93
N THR A 182 -10.94 9.74 -0.15
CA THR A 182 -11.76 10.66 0.65
C THR A 182 -10.97 11.32 1.76
N LEU A 183 -10.12 10.57 2.46
CA LEU A 183 -9.20 11.13 3.46
C LEU A 183 -8.19 12.10 2.82
N VAL A 184 -7.59 11.74 1.69
CA VAL A 184 -6.66 12.61 0.94
C VAL A 184 -7.34 13.93 0.54
N ARG A 185 -8.53 13.86 -0.05
CA ARG A 185 -9.31 15.06 -0.43
C ARG A 185 -9.61 15.94 0.78
N ALA A 186 -10.01 15.35 1.91
CA ALA A 186 -10.26 16.10 3.13
C ALA A 186 -8.99 16.76 3.67
N SER A 187 -7.88 16.02 3.69
CA SER A 187 -6.56 16.52 4.10
C SER A 187 -6.14 17.75 3.30
N GLN A 188 -6.26 17.67 1.97
CA GLN A 188 -5.94 18.76 1.05
C GLN A 188 -6.93 19.93 1.20
N HIS A 189 -8.23 19.66 1.29
CA HIS A 189 -9.26 20.68 1.43
C HIS A 189 -9.09 21.52 2.70
N PHE A 190 -8.75 20.87 3.82
CA PHE A 190 -8.53 21.54 5.11
C PHE A 190 -7.07 21.97 5.33
N ASN A 191 -6.16 21.65 4.41
CA ASN A 191 -4.72 21.91 4.48
C ASN A 191 -4.11 21.46 5.83
N VAL A 192 -4.38 20.20 6.18
CA VAL A 192 -3.82 19.50 7.33
C VAL A 192 -3.08 18.25 6.85
N LYS A 193 -2.15 17.72 7.65
CA LYS A 193 -1.49 16.46 7.31
C LYS A 193 -2.47 15.29 7.46
N LEU A 194 -2.37 14.30 6.58
CA LEU A 194 -3.27 13.16 6.53
C LEU A 194 -3.19 12.31 7.81
N ASN A 195 -1.99 12.12 8.34
CA ASN A 195 -1.79 11.41 9.61
C ASN A 195 -2.46 12.14 10.80
N GLU A 196 -2.41 13.47 10.85
CA GLU A 196 -3.09 14.26 11.88
C GLU A 196 -4.62 14.20 11.71
N LEU A 197 -5.11 14.28 10.46
CA LEU A 197 -6.53 14.14 10.15
C LEU A 197 -7.05 12.75 10.54
N ALA A 198 -6.33 11.69 10.16
CA ALA A 198 -6.67 10.31 10.49
C ALA A 198 -6.68 10.09 12.00
N THR A 199 -5.66 10.56 12.71
CA THR A 199 -5.61 10.52 14.19
C THR A 199 -6.82 11.22 14.79
N ALA A 200 -7.11 12.46 14.36
CA ALA A 200 -8.27 13.20 14.85
C ALA A 200 -9.60 12.51 14.54
N LEU A 201 -9.73 11.84 13.39
CA LEU A 201 -10.93 11.10 13.01
C LEU A 201 -11.13 9.87 13.89
N VAL A 202 -10.06 9.11 14.15
CA VAL A 202 -10.10 7.94 15.05
C VAL A 202 -10.43 8.39 16.48
N GLU A 203 -9.82 9.47 16.98
CA GLU A 203 -10.16 10.04 18.29
C GLU A 203 -11.63 10.49 18.37
N GLN A 204 -12.12 11.15 17.31
CA GLN A 204 -13.50 11.65 17.24
C GLN A 204 -14.55 10.53 17.32
N VAL A 205 -14.28 9.38 16.71
CA VAL A 205 -15.20 8.23 16.71
C VAL A 205 -14.99 7.32 17.92
N GLY A 206 -13.74 7.09 18.32
CA GLY A 206 -13.37 6.20 19.42
C GLY A 206 -13.55 6.81 20.82
N GLY A 207 -13.59 8.14 20.94
CA GLY A 207 -13.81 8.84 22.21
C GLY A 207 -12.62 8.83 23.17
N ALA A 208 -11.45 8.38 22.74
CA ALA A 208 -10.21 8.35 23.52
C ALA A 208 -8.98 8.69 22.65
N PRO A 209 -7.89 9.22 23.23
CA PRO A 209 -6.65 9.48 22.51
C PRO A 209 -6.03 8.21 21.94
N VAL A 210 -5.55 8.26 20.69
CA VAL A 210 -4.86 7.12 20.05
C VAL A 210 -3.57 6.74 20.82
N THR A 211 -2.97 7.69 21.53
CA THR A 211 -1.77 7.50 22.38
C THR A 211 -2.02 6.74 23.68
N GLU A 212 -3.27 6.64 24.17
CA GLU A 212 -3.56 5.94 25.44
C GLU A 212 -3.82 4.45 25.27
N GLN A 213 -3.91 3.96 24.03
CA GLN A 213 -4.26 2.56 23.74
C GLN A 213 -3.06 1.59 23.76
N GLU A 214 -1.80 2.07 23.81
CA GLU A 214 -0.60 1.20 23.83
C GLU A 214 0.55 1.75 24.69
N PRO A 215 1.10 0.98 25.66
CA PRO A 215 2.20 1.42 26.54
C PRO A 215 3.55 1.60 25.83
N GLU A 216 3.72 1.08 24.61
CA GLU A 216 4.99 1.11 23.84
C GLU A 216 4.98 2.14 22.69
N ALA A 217 4.04 3.09 22.69
CA ALA A 217 4.08 4.18 21.73
C ALA A 217 5.29 5.09 22.02
N GLY A 218 6.37 4.91 21.24
CA GLY A 218 7.45 5.88 21.14
C GLY A 218 6.94 7.28 20.77
N PRO A 219 7.76 8.34 20.88
CA PRO A 219 7.35 9.76 20.88
C PRO A 219 6.80 10.32 19.53
N GLY A 220 6.26 9.48 18.63
CA GLY A 220 5.95 9.82 17.24
C GLY A 220 4.56 10.40 16.95
N THR A 221 3.51 10.00 17.66
CA THR A 221 2.15 10.52 17.42
C THR A 221 1.85 11.72 18.32
N ALA A 222 2.31 12.91 17.91
CA ALA A 222 1.88 14.16 18.53
C ALA A 222 0.35 14.30 18.41
N ALA A 223 -0.31 14.72 19.49
CA ALA A 223 -1.76 14.91 19.51
C ALA A 223 -2.20 15.86 18.37
N PRO A 224 -3.29 15.55 17.66
CA PRO A 224 -3.68 16.32 16.48
C PRO A 224 -3.92 17.80 16.82
N GLY A 225 -3.55 18.70 15.91
CA GLY A 225 -3.78 20.13 16.06
C GLY A 225 -5.28 20.48 16.05
N ARG A 226 -5.63 21.71 16.48
CA ARG A 226 -7.04 22.17 16.48
C ARG A 226 -7.68 22.10 15.09
N ARG A 227 -6.94 22.49 14.04
CA ARG A 227 -7.42 22.41 12.65
C ARG A 227 -7.72 20.97 12.22
N ALA A 228 -6.88 20.01 12.60
CA ALA A 228 -7.10 18.60 12.28
C ALA A 228 -8.36 18.06 12.97
N ARG A 229 -8.61 18.46 14.23
CA ARG A 229 -9.86 18.12 14.93
C ARG A 229 -11.11 18.72 14.26
N GLU A 230 -11.07 20.00 13.90
CA GLU A 230 -12.16 20.65 13.17
C GLU A 230 -12.41 20.00 11.80
N ALA A 231 -11.33 19.63 11.10
CA ALA A 231 -11.40 18.93 9.81
C ALA A 231 -12.01 17.53 9.96
N ALA A 232 -11.60 16.77 10.98
CA ALA A 232 -12.14 15.45 11.28
C ALA A 232 -13.63 15.49 11.62
N GLU A 233 -14.06 16.44 12.46
CA GLU A 233 -15.47 16.62 12.81
C GLU A 233 -16.32 16.90 11.56
N ARG A 234 -15.89 17.84 10.71
CA ARG A 234 -16.60 18.18 9.46
C ARG A 234 -16.63 17.01 8.47
N THR A 235 -15.51 16.29 8.36
CA THR A 235 -15.40 15.11 7.49
C THR A 235 -16.37 14.03 7.96
N TRP A 236 -16.37 13.71 9.26
CA TRP A 236 -17.25 12.69 9.83
C TRP A 236 -18.74 13.03 9.68
N LEU A 237 -19.12 14.29 9.89
CA LEU A 237 -20.49 14.76 9.68
C LEU A 237 -20.95 14.63 8.22
N ALA A 238 -20.03 14.82 7.26
CA ALA A 238 -20.34 14.68 5.85
C ALA A 238 -20.53 13.20 5.45
N LEU A 239 -19.77 12.28 6.05
CA LEU A 239 -19.82 10.85 5.74
C LEU A 239 -21.10 10.15 6.24
N ARG A 240 -21.80 10.74 7.21
CA ARG A 240 -23.01 10.17 7.85
C ARG A 240 -24.33 10.67 7.26
N ARG A 241 -24.31 11.45 6.17
CA ARG A 241 -25.50 11.91 5.45
C ARG A 241 -25.83 10.97 4.30
#